data_AF-A0A1U7N117-F1
#
_entry.id   AF-A0A1U7N117-F1
#
_cell.length_a   1.000
_cell.length_b   1.000
_cell.length_c   1.000
_cell.angle_alpha   90.00
_cell.angle_beta   90.00
_cell.angle_gamma   90.00
#
_symmetry.space_group_name_H-M   'P 1'
#
loop_
_entity.id
_entity.type
_entity.pdbx_description
1 polymer ?
#
loop_
_entity_poly.entity_id
_entity_poly.type
_entity_poly.pdbx_seq_one_letter_code
_entity_poly.pdbx_strand_id
1 'polypeptide(L)'
;MHQNANNSFNVICLDGSLEKVNTQAILNNSICKHTSNPGTPSIKNNFICAPTSSYNSYQITRLSDGQKIGGTSSLETCKKLLNSVSSDLICAPTSSYNSYQITRISDGNKIGDTSSLNTCLGLISANQSK
;
A
#
# COMPACT_ATOMS: atom_id res chain seq x y z
N MET A 1 6.60 6.29 -11.77
CA MET A 1 6.41 7.68 -11.29
C MET A 1 7.51 8.56 -11.86
N HIS A 2 7.20 9.79 -12.28
CA HIS A 2 8.20 10.72 -12.80
C HIS A 2 8.81 11.53 -11.65
N GLN A 3 10.12 11.39 -11.47
CA GLN A 3 10.93 12.18 -10.55
C GLN A 3 11.18 13.55 -11.19
N ASN A 4 10.90 14.65 -10.48
CA ASN A 4 11.21 15.99 -10.98
C ASN A 4 12.67 16.35 -10.67
N ALA A 5 13.26 17.27 -11.44
CA ALA A 5 14.67 17.70 -11.41
C ALA A 5 15.19 18.17 -10.04
N ASN A 6 14.32 18.34 -9.03
CA ASN A 6 14.65 18.79 -7.68
C ASN A 6 14.55 17.67 -6.63
N ASN A 7 14.82 16.40 -6.96
CA ASN A 7 14.70 15.25 -6.04
C ASN A 7 13.33 15.18 -5.31
N SER A 8 12.27 15.52 -6.02
CA SER A 8 10.91 15.58 -5.49
C SER A 8 9.95 14.81 -6.38
N PHE A 9 8.95 14.23 -5.72
CA PHE A 9 7.88 13.45 -6.32
C PHE A 9 6.58 14.23 -6.21
N ASN A 10 5.78 14.20 -7.27
CA ASN A 10 4.40 14.66 -7.19
C ASN A 10 3.57 13.49 -6.67
N VAL A 11 2.95 13.65 -5.51
CA VAL A 11 2.07 12.66 -4.88
C VAL A 11 0.66 13.22 -4.86
N ILE A 12 -0.32 12.38 -5.20
CA ILE A 12 -1.74 12.71 -5.05
C ILE A 12 -2.19 12.15 -3.70
N CYS A 13 -2.70 13.02 -2.86
CA CYS A 13 -3.13 12.73 -1.50
C CYS A 13 -4.55 12.19 -1.44
N LEU A 14 -4.95 11.69 -0.26
CA LEU A 14 -6.26 11.05 -0.05
C LEU A 14 -7.43 12.00 -0.30
N ASP A 15 -7.21 13.31 -0.19
CA ASP A 15 -8.15 14.38 -0.51
C ASP A 15 -8.11 14.82 -1.99
N GLY A 16 -7.29 14.17 -2.81
CA GLY A 16 -7.08 14.53 -4.21
C GLY A 16 -6.11 15.69 -4.43
N SER A 17 -5.51 16.24 -3.36
CA SER A 17 -4.52 17.31 -3.50
C SER A 17 -3.22 16.78 -4.10
N LEU A 18 -2.63 17.55 -5.02
CA LEU A 18 -1.32 17.24 -5.59
C LEU A 18 -0.25 17.91 -4.72
N GLU A 19 0.49 17.13 -3.94
CA GLU A 19 1.58 17.61 -3.12
C GLU A 19 2.93 17.27 -3.76
N LYS A 20 3.85 18.24 -3.69
CA LYS A 20 5.25 18.03 -4.06
C LYS A 20 6.02 17.60 -2.81
N VAL A 21 6.38 16.32 -2.73
CA VAL A 21 7.13 15.77 -1.60
C VAL A 21 8.58 15.53 -1.97
N ASN A 22 9.49 15.87 -1.08
CA ASN A 22 10.92 15.56 -1.25
C ASN A 22 11.23 14.16 -0.68
N THR A 23 12.39 13.61 -1.06
CA THR A 23 12.83 12.30 -0.57
C THR A 23 12.86 12.22 0.96
N GLN A 24 13.19 13.32 1.65
CA GLN A 24 13.20 13.36 3.12
C GLN A 24 11.79 13.24 3.72
N ALA A 25 10.77 13.84 3.12
CA ALA A 25 9.38 13.73 3.53
C ALA A 25 8.86 12.30 3.31
N ILE A 26 9.32 11.62 2.26
CA ILE A 26 9.04 10.20 2.03
C ILE A 26 9.71 9.32 3.09
N LEU A 27 11.01 9.55 3.34
CA LEU A 27 11.79 8.82 4.35
C LEU A 27 11.25 9.05 5.78
N ASN A 28 10.76 10.25 6.07
CA ASN A 28 10.15 10.62 7.34
C ASN A 28 8.65 10.30 7.42
N ASN A 29 8.10 9.53 6.45
CA ASN A 29 6.69 9.13 6.46
C ASN A 29 5.71 10.33 6.60
N SER A 30 6.07 11.44 5.98
CA SER A 30 5.43 12.75 6.11
C SER A 30 4.90 13.21 4.75
N ILE A 31 4.18 12.32 4.06
CA ILE A 31 3.53 12.59 2.77
C ILE A 31 2.07 12.94 3.04
N CYS A 32 1.52 13.94 2.33
CA CYS A 32 0.13 14.39 2.45
C CYS A 32 -0.19 15.06 3.78
N LYS A 33 0.45 16.20 4.03
CA LYS A 33 0.27 16.98 5.26
C LYS A 33 -1.06 17.77 5.28
N HIS A 34 -1.69 18.01 4.13
CA HIS A 34 -2.88 18.85 4.00
C HIS A 34 -4.23 18.11 3.95
N THR A 35 -4.32 16.82 4.29
CA THR A 35 -5.64 16.18 4.42
C THR A 35 -6.32 16.68 5.70
N SER A 36 -7.27 17.60 5.57
CA SER A 36 -8.12 18.14 6.65
C SER A 36 -9.16 17.14 7.19
N ASN A 37 -8.79 15.85 7.27
CA ASN A 37 -9.54 14.79 7.91
C ASN A 37 -8.56 13.72 8.47
N PRO A 38 -8.66 13.29 9.74
CA PRO A 38 -7.64 12.46 10.39
C PRO A 38 -7.73 11.00 9.94
N GLY A 39 -7.16 10.74 8.76
CA GLY A 39 -6.86 9.41 8.27
C GLY A 39 -5.41 9.38 7.84
N THR A 40 -4.49 9.50 8.80
CA THR A 40 -3.04 9.47 8.58
C THR A 40 -2.70 8.42 7.52
N PRO A 41 -2.02 8.81 6.42
CA PRO A 41 -1.53 7.84 5.45
C PRO A 41 -0.57 6.92 6.20
N SER A 42 -0.94 5.65 6.31
CA SER A 42 -0.01 4.64 6.80
C SER A 42 0.95 4.36 5.65
N ILE A 43 2.24 4.63 5.85
CA ILE A 43 3.31 4.20 4.95
C ILE A 43 4.14 3.16 5.69
N LYS A 44 4.39 2.02 5.04
CA LYS A 44 5.28 0.97 5.54
C LYS A 44 6.10 0.41 4.38
N ASN A 45 7.42 0.33 4.52
CA ASN A 45 8.34 -0.23 3.52
C ASN A 45 8.15 0.29 2.08
N ASN A 46 7.97 1.60 1.86
CA ASN A 46 7.65 2.19 0.55
C ASN A 46 6.29 1.80 -0.06
N PHE A 47 5.33 1.32 0.75
CA PHE A 47 3.95 1.07 0.31
C PHE A 47 2.98 2.02 1.00
N ILE A 48 1.92 2.41 0.29
CA ILE A 48 0.81 3.20 0.84
C ILE A 48 -0.52 2.56 0.46
N CYS A 49 -1.54 2.85 1.26
CA CYS A 49 -2.93 2.67 0.88
C CYS A 49 -3.45 3.88 0.10
N ALA A 50 -3.47 3.78 -1.23
CA ALA A 50 -3.92 4.84 -2.12
C ALA A 50 -5.41 4.64 -2.47
N PRO A 51 -6.20 5.71 -2.56
CA PRO A 51 -7.58 5.61 -3.01
C PRO A 51 -7.59 5.30 -4.52
N THR A 52 -8.60 4.58 -4.96
CA THR A 52 -8.88 4.35 -6.38
C THR A 52 -9.96 5.33 -6.86
N SER A 53 -10.22 5.35 -8.16
CA SER A 53 -11.30 6.16 -8.76
C SER A 53 -12.70 5.78 -8.28
N SER A 54 -12.85 4.69 -7.53
CA SER A 54 -14.10 4.26 -6.92
C SER A 54 -14.20 4.74 -5.46
N TYR A 55 -15.36 5.26 -5.09
CA TYR A 55 -15.63 5.73 -3.73
C TYR A 55 -15.35 4.63 -2.68
N ASN A 56 -14.66 4.97 -1.59
CA ASN A 56 -14.29 4.06 -0.49
C ASN A 56 -13.48 2.81 -0.89
N SER A 57 -12.76 2.86 -2.01
CA SER A 57 -11.97 1.74 -2.52
C SER A 57 -10.49 2.10 -2.53
N TYR A 58 -9.67 1.34 -1.81
CA TYR A 58 -8.25 1.58 -1.59
C TYR A 58 -7.41 0.40 -2.07
N GLN A 59 -6.20 0.71 -2.55
CA GLN A 59 -5.28 -0.28 -3.09
C GLN A 59 -3.86 -0.01 -2.61
N ILE A 60 -3.12 -1.09 -2.37
CA ILE A 60 -1.72 -0.98 -1.96
C ILE A 60 -0.91 -0.58 -3.18
N THR A 61 -0.17 0.52 -3.05
CA THR A 61 0.63 1.09 -4.13
C THR A 61 2.07 1.25 -3.68
N ARG A 62 2.99 0.79 -4.52
CA ARG A 62 4.43 0.92 -4.32
C ARG A 62 4.88 2.33 -4.69
N LEU A 63 5.58 2.99 -3.78
CA LEU A 63 6.08 4.37 -3.93
C LEU A 63 7.32 4.51 -4.80
N SER A 64 7.95 3.42 -5.27
CA SER A 64 9.12 3.50 -6.16
C SER A 64 8.76 3.56 -7.65
N ASP A 65 7.78 2.78 -8.09
CA ASP A 65 7.33 2.71 -9.49
C ASP A 65 5.86 3.10 -9.71
N GLY A 66 5.03 3.07 -8.66
CA GLY A 66 3.59 3.32 -8.72
C GLY A 66 2.82 2.02 -8.98
N GLN A 67 3.48 0.86 -8.88
CA GLN A 67 2.85 -0.42 -9.13
C GLN A 67 1.78 -0.68 -8.06
N LYS A 68 0.61 -1.07 -8.53
CA LYS A 68 -0.53 -1.45 -7.71
C LYS A 68 -0.44 -2.94 -7.38
N ILE A 69 -0.60 -3.28 -6.11
CA ILE A 69 -0.44 -4.65 -5.60
C ILE A 69 -1.82 -5.21 -5.22
N GLY A 70 -2.19 -6.33 -5.85
CA GLY A 70 -3.48 -6.99 -5.63
C GLY A 70 -4.69 -6.17 -6.12
N GLY A 71 -5.86 -6.50 -5.59
CA GLY A 71 -7.13 -5.83 -5.82
C GLY A 71 -7.40 -4.71 -4.83
N THR A 72 -8.61 -4.17 -4.89
CA THR A 72 -9.06 -3.08 -4.01
C THR A 72 -9.72 -3.58 -2.74
N SER A 73 -9.71 -2.78 -1.69
CA SER A 73 -10.30 -3.09 -0.38
C SER A 73 -10.75 -1.82 0.36
N SER A 74 -11.40 -1.97 1.51
CA SER A 74 -11.71 -0.84 2.39
C SER A 74 -10.44 -0.23 2.99
N LEU A 75 -10.49 1.03 3.44
CA LEU A 75 -9.35 1.71 4.07
C LEU A 75 -8.79 0.91 5.26
N GLU A 76 -9.67 0.40 6.12
CA GLU A 76 -9.27 -0.38 7.29
C GLU A 76 -8.55 -1.67 6.90
N THR A 77 -9.09 -2.39 5.91
CA THR A 77 -8.47 -3.61 5.38
C THR A 77 -7.11 -3.30 4.78
N CYS A 78 -7.04 -2.27 3.94
CA CYS A 78 -5.78 -1.87 3.33
C CYS A 78 -4.73 -1.56 4.38
N LYS A 79 -5.07 -0.84 5.46
CA LYS A 79 -4.13 -0.56 6.57
C LYS A 79 -3.64 -1.84 7.24
N LYS A 80 -4.52 -2.82 7.49
CA LYS A 80 -4.13 -4.13 8.04
C LYS A 80 -3.16 -4.87 7.12
N LEU A 81 -3.44 -4.89 5.82
CA LEU A 81 -2.59 -5.52 4.81
C LEU A 81 -1.23 -4.82 4.71
N LEU A 82 -1.22 -3.49 4.73
CA LEU A 82 0.01 -2.70 4.72
C LEU A 82 0.85 -2.98 5.97
N ASN A 83 0.22 -3.09 7.14
CA ASN A 83 0.91 -3.44 8.37
C ASN A 83 1.46 -4.87 8.37
N SER A 84 0.93 -5.76 7.51
CA SER A 84 1.42 -7.13 7.36
C SER A 84 2.66 -7.28 6.50
N VAL A 85 3.07 -6.23 5.79
CA VAL A 85 4.24 -6.24 4.91
C VAL A 85 5.46 -6.79 5.65
N SER A 86 6.06 -7.84 5.05
CA SER A 86 7.39 -8.37 5.39
C SER A 86 8.45 -7.82 4.43
N SER A 87 9.69 -8.31 4.53
CA SER A 87 10.79 -7.89 3.64
C SER A 87 10.45 -8.10 2.14
N ASP A 88 9.79 -9.20 1.78
CA ASP A 88 9.52 -9.56 0.37
C ASP A 88 8.06 -9.92 0.06
N LEU A 89 7.21 -10.09 1.07
CA LEU A 89 5.84 -10.58 0.92
C LEU A 89 4.82 -9.65 1.56
N ILE A 90 3.68 -9.51 0.89
CA ILE A 90 2.52 -8.77 1.38
C ILE A 90 1.24 -9.58 1.14
N CYS A 91 0.28 -9.46 2.04
CA CYS A 91 -1.04 -10.01 1.82
C CYS A 91 -1.81 -9.00 0.99
N ALA A 92 -2.37 -9.42 -0.15
CA ALA A 92 -3.08 -8.51 -1.03
C ALA A 92 -4.48 -9.05 -1.36
N PRO A 93 -5.48 -8.17 -1.54
CA PRO A 93 -6.81 -8.61 -1.99
C PRO A 93 -6.68 -9.22 -3.38
N THR A 94 -7.56 -10.14 -3.74
CA THR A 94 -7.73 -10.60 -5.12
C THR A 94 -8.88 -9.86 -5.79
N SER A 95 -9.19 -10.19 -7.04
CA SER A 95 -10.38 -9.70 -7.73
C SER A 95 -11.69 -10.26 -7.16
N SER A 96 -11.60 -11.30 -6.32
CA SER A 96 -12.76 -11.92 -5.67
C SER A 96 -13.00 -11.30 -4.29
N TYR A 97 -14.27 -11.08 -3.96
CA TYR A 97 -14.66 -10.50 -2.69
C TYR A 97 -14.15 -11.34 -1.50
N ASN A 98 -13.61 -10.68 -0.48
CA ASN A 98 -13.05 -11.31 0.73
C ASN A 98 -12.01 -12.42 0.50
N SER A 99 -11.35 -12.41 -0.65
CA SER A 99 -10.33 -13.38 -1.00
C SER A 99 -8.97 -12.70 -1.09
N TYR A 100 -7.97 -13.23 -0.38
CA TYR A 100 -6.65 -12.63 -0.22
C TYR A 100 -5.57 -13.64 -0.58
N GLN A 101 -4.43 -13.14 -1.06
CA GLN A 101 -3.34 -14.00 -1.49
C GLN A 101 -2.01 -13.33 -1.17
N ILE A 102 -1.02 -14.16 -0.82
CA ILE A 102 0.35 -13.68 -0.65
C ILE A 102 0.83 -13.19 -2.01
N THR A 103 1.38 -11.99 -2.03
CA THR A 103 1.92 -11.36 -3.22
C THR A 103 3.35 -10.97 -2.95
N ARG A 104 4.25 -11.30 -3.86
CA ARG A 104 5.64 -10.88 -3.76
C ARG A 104 5.74 -9.40 -4.09
N ILE A 105 6.47 -8.70 -3.24
CA ILE A 105 6.60 -7.25 -3.29
C ILE A 105 7.43 -6.80 -4.49
N SER A 106 8.45 -7.56 -4.89
CA SER A 106 9.38 -7.16 -5.95
C SER A 106 8.71 -7.07 -7.32
N ASP A 107 7.89 -8.07 -7.67
CA ASP A 107 7.34 -8.26 -9.02
C ASP A 107 5.80 -8.23 -9.07
N GLY A 108 5.11 -8.29 -7.92
CA GLY A 108 3.65 -8.37 -7.86
C GLY A 108 3.09 -9.77 -8.12
N ASN A 109 3.94 -10.80 -8.17
CA ASN A 109 3.51 -12.17 -8.42
C ASN A 109 2.74 -12.74 -7.22
N LYS A 110 1.63 -13.40 -7.50
CA LYS A 110 0.79 -14.07 -6.51
C LYS A 110 1.39 -15.44 -6.15
N ILE A 111 1.40 -15.79 -4.88
CA ILE A 111 2.03 -17.01 -4.33
C ILE A 111 0.99 -17.80 -3.52
N GLY A 112 0.94 -19.10 -3.75
CA GLY A 112 0.06 -20.03 -3.03
C GLY A 112 -1.41 -19.87 -3.41
N ASP A 113 -2.31 -20.46 -2.63
CA ASP A 113 -3.75 -20.35 -2.85
C ASP A 113 -4.35 -19.10 -2.23
N THR A 114 -5.54 -18.74 -2.72
CA THR A 114 -6.34 -17.70 -2.09
C THR A 114 -6.88 -18.16 -0.73
N SER A 115 -6.92 -17.26 0.24
CA SER A 115 -7.35 -17.55 1.61
C SER A 115 -8.08 -16.36 2.24
N SER A 116 -8.60 -16.57 3.46
CA SER A 116 -9.20 -15.50 4.25
C SER A 116 -8.15 -14.46 4.67
N LEU A 117 -8.59 -13.24 5.00
CA LEU A 117 -7.71 -12.16 5.47
C LEU A 117 -6.81 -12.63 6.61
N ASN A 118 -7.40 -13.22 7.66
CA ASN A 118 -6.65 -13.63 8.85
C ASN A 118 -5.65 -14.75 8.55
N THR A 119 -6.02 -15.70 7.69
CA THR A 119 -5.11 -16.77 7.25
C THR A 119 -3.92 -16.20 6.50
N CYS A 120 -4.17 -15.32 5.53
CA CYS A 120 -3.14 -14.68 4.72
C CYS A 120 -2.19 -13.82 5.57
N LEU A 121 -2.73 -13.03 6.51
CA LEU A 121 -1.94 -12.27 7.47
C LEU A 121 -1.08 -13.18 8.36
N GLY A 122 -1.67 -14.26 8.90
CA GLY A 122 -0.97 -15.20 9.76
C GLY A 122 0.19 -15.92 9.06
N LEU A 123 0.03 -16.26 7.78
CA LEU A 123 1.10 -16.86 6.97
C LEU A 123 2.29 -15.92 6.79
N ILE A 124 2.05 -14.62 6.63
CA ILE A 124 3.15 -13.64 6.50
C ILE A 124 3.84 -13.43 7.84
N SER A 125 3.09 -13.30 8.94
CA SER A 125 3.67 -13.21 10.28
C SER A 125 4.51 -14.43 10.63
N ALA A 126 4.07 -15.65 10.26
CA ALA A 126 4.84 -16.87 10.47
C ALA A 126 6.17 -16.90 9.69
N ASN A 127 6.23 -16.26 8.52
CA ASN A 127 7.46 -16.12 7.72
C ASN A 127 8.40 -15.04 8.26
N GLN A 128 7.96 -14.16 9.16
CA GLN A 128 8.79 -13.13 9.80
C GLN A 128 9.50 -13.62 11.07
N SER A 129 9.11 -14.77 11.63
CA SER A 129 9.66 -15.32 12.89
C SER A 129 10.71 -16.42 12.69
N LYS A 130 11.21 -16.61 11.46
CA LYS A 130 12.36 -17.46 11.13
C LYS A 130 13.55 -16.61 10.78
#